data_AF-A0A2S2NN08-F1
#
_entry.id   AF-A0A2S2NN08-F1
#
_cell.length_a   1.000
_cell.length_b   1.000
_cell.length_c   1.000
_cell.angle_alpha   90.00
_cell.angle_beta   90.00
_cell.angle_gamma   90.00
#
_symmetry.space_group_name_H-M   'P 1'
#
loop_
_entity.id
_entity.type
_entity.pdbx_description
1 polymer ?
#
loop_
_entity_poly.entity_id
_entity_poly.type
_entity_poly.pdbx_seq_one_letter_code
_entity_poly.pdbx_strand_id
1 'polypeptide(L)'
;MDSCCGETTLMRTLKNHIFIDVESFCPGKVFQCYLQELPKKLNFENYEYILTAAIAHVPGHYLTYVLRLSGSWEQHNDLEKKVKNVSDKNTLITPHIIMYIKY
;
A
#
# COMPACT_ATOMS: atom_id res chain seq x y z
N MET A 1 36.36 25.89 -8.75
CA MET A 1 36.34 24.42 -8.56
C MET A 1 35.56 24.20 -7.29
N ASP A 2 34.26 23.96 -7.40
CA ASP A 2 33.39 23.84 -6.23
C ASP A 2 33.47 22.40 -5.71
N SER A 3 34.00 22.27 -4.50
CA SER A 3 34.13 21.01 -3.79
C SER A 3 32.79 20.64 -3.17
N CYS A 4 32.15 19.59 -3.68
CA CYS A 4 30.98 19.00 -3.02
C CYS A 4 31.45 18.11 -1.86
N CYS A 5 31.54 18.67 -0.65
CA CYS A 5 31.85 17.95 0.60
C CYS A 5 30.58 17.58 1.38
N GLY A 6 29.53 17.10 0.71
CA GLY A 6 28.25 16.78 1.34
C GLY A 6 28.10 15.29 1.59
N GLU A 7 28.62 14.77 2.71
CA GLU A 7 28.18 13.46 3.20
C GLU A 7 26.87 13.66 3.98
N THR A 8 25.77 13.08 3.49
CA THR A 8 24.47 13.14 4.18
C THR A 8 24.15 11.77 4.75
N THR A 9 23.93 11.72 6.06
CA THR A 9 23.55 10.49 6.75
C THR A 9 22.05 10.55 7.06
N LEU A 10 21.27 9.67 6.44
CA LEU A 10 19.85 9.53 6.72
C LEU A 10 19.62 8.36 7.68
N MET A 11 19.40 8.65 8.95
CA MET A 11 18.97 7.63 9.90
C MET A 11 17.46 7.38 9.74
N ARG A 12 17.09 6.15 9.38
CA ARG A 12 15.69 5.69 9.37
C ARG A 12 15.49 4.71 10.50
N THR A 13 14.55 4.98 11.38
CA THR A 13 14.02 3.95 12.27
C THR A 13 13.27 2.93 11.42
N LEU A 14 13.50 1.64 11.65
CA LEU A 14 12.69 0.59 11.03
C LEU A 14 11.23 0.90 11.38
N LYS A 15 10.40 1.22 10.39
CA LYS A 15 8.98 1.48 10.66
C LYS A 15 8.37 0.18 11.15
N ASN A 16 7.50 0.25 12.15
CA ASN A 16 6.65 -0.89 12.47
C ASN A 16 5.67 -1.02 11.31
N HIS A 17 5.75 -2.15 10.60
CA HIS A 17 4.86 -2.49 9.50
C HIS A 17 3.78 -3.43 10.03
N ILE A 18 2.53 -3.20 9.65
CA ILE A 18 1.44 -4.16 9.83
C ILE A 18 1.09 -4.70 8.45
N PHE A 19 1.09 -6.03 8.34
CA PHE A 19 0.60 -6.76 7.19
C PHE A 19 -0.65 -7.50 7.63
N ILE A 20 -1.78 -7.21 6.98
CA ILE A 20 -3.04 -7.89 7.23
C ILE A 20 -3.26 -8.82 6.03
N ASP A 21 -3.14 -10.12 6.27
CA ASP A 21 -3.56 -11.16 5.33
C ASP A 21 -5.08 -11.29 5.38
N VAL A 22 -5.74 -10.86 4.31
CA VAL A 22 -7.20 -10.85 4.17
C VAL A 22 -7.73 -12.23 3.77
N GLU A 23 -6.95 -13.00 3.03
CA GLU A 23 -7.33 -14.34 2.56
C GLU A 23 -7.57 -15.28 3.73
N SER A 24 -6.71 -15.19 4.76
CA SER A 24 -6.85 -15.95 6.01
C SER A 24 -8.17 -15.72 6.76
N PHE A 25 -8.85 -14.57 6.58
CA PHE A 25 -10.13 -14.29 7.25
C PHE A 25 -11.34 -14.82 6.50
N CYS A 26 -11.23 -15.11 5.20
CA CYS A 26 -12.35 -15.51 4.35
C CYS A 26 -11.98 -16.71 3.46
N PRO A 27 -11.58 -17.85 4.06
CA PRO A 27 -11.15 -19.02 3.29
C PRO A 27 -12.25 -19.48 2.33
N GLY A 28 -11.89 -19.58 1.04
CA GLY A 28 -12.79 -20.00 -0.03
C GLY A 28 -13.81 -18.94 -0.47
N LYS A 29 -13.75 -17.72 0.06
CA LYS A 29 -14.58 -16.59 -0.38
C LYS A 29 -13.70 -15.49 -0.97
N VAL A 30 -14.17 -14.91 -2.07
CA VAL A 30 -13.52 -13.75 -2.68
C VAL A 30 -13.99 -12.51 -1.92
N PHE A 31 -13.10 -11.89 -1.14
CA PHE A 31 -13.36 -10.58 -0.56
C PHE A 31 -13.01 -9.51 -1.59
N GLN A 32 -13.96 -8.63 -1.89
CA GLN A 32 -13.77 -7.50 -2.80
C GLN A 32 -14.18 -6.21 -2.11
N CYS A 33 -13.44 -5.15 -2.39
CA CYS A 33 -13.76 -3.80 -1.92
C CYS A 33 -13.19 -2.76 -2.87
N TYR A 34 -13.77 -1.57 -2.86
CA TYR A 34 -13.18 -0.40 -3.49
C TYR A 34 -11.99 0.11 -2.66
N LEU A 35 -10.99 0.70 -3.32
CA LEU A 35 -9.86 1.31 -2.63
C LEU A 35 -10.29 2.37 -1.61
N GLN A 36 -11.37 3.12 -1.86
CA GLN A 36 -11.90 4.11 -0.92
C GLN A 36 -12.38 3.50 0.41
N GLU A 37 -12.80 2.24 0.40
CA GLU A 37 -13.34 1.54 1.59
C GLU A 37 -12.23 1.03 2.52
N LEU A 38 -10.99 0.94 2.03
CA LEU A 38 -9.84 0.58 2.85
C LEU A 38 -9.59 1.67 3.91
N PRO A 39 -9.58 1.33 5.21
CA PRO A 39 -9.30 2.28 6.28
C PRO A 39 -7.95 2.93 6.07
N LYS A 40 -7.90 4.27 5.97
CA LYS A 40 -6.63 4.99 5.74
C LYS A 40 -5.76 5.08 6.99
N LYS A 41 -6.38 4.89 8.16
CA LYS A 41 -5.75 4.97 9.47
C LYS A 41 -6.21 3.80 10.33
N LEU A 42 -5.30 3.24 11.11
CA LEU A 42 -5.58 2.27 12.16
C LEU A 42 -4.97 2.78 13.47
N ASN A 43 -5.69 2.60 14.56
CA ASN A 43 -5.19 2.87 15.90
C ASN A 43 -4.98 1.53 16.59
N PHE A 44 -3.74 1.23 16.98
CA PHE A 44 -3.37 -0.01 17.65
C PHE A 44 -2.30 0.26 18.72
N GLU A 45 -2.55 -0.17 19.96
CA GLU A 45 -1.63 -0.04 21.11
C GLU A 45 -0.99 1.37 21.24
N ASN A 46 -1.82 2.41 21.17
CA ASN A 46 -1.43 3.84 21.24
C ASN A 46 -0.61 4.36 20.06
N TYR A 47 -0.52 3.62 18.96
CA TYR A 47 0.12 4.06 17.73
C TYR A 47 -0.89 4.24 16.61
N GLU A 48 -0.72 5.31 15.82
CA GLU A 48 -1.42 5.50 14.56
C GLU A 48 -0.60 4.85 13.44
N TYR A 49 -1.26 4.05 12.62
CA TYR A 49 -0.72 3.45 11.42
C TYR A 49 -1.49 3.96 10.21
N ILE A 50 -0.77 4.35 9.16
CA ILE A 50 -1.37 4.81 7.91
C ILE A 50 -1.29 3.74 6.84
N LEU A 51 -2.34 3.63 6.04
CA LEU A 51 -2.41 2.72 4.90
C LEU A 51 -1.33 3.11 3.88
N THR A 52 -0.53 2.14 3.44
CA THR A 52 0.48 2.37 2.40
C THR A 52 0.19 1.62 1.12
N ALA A 53 -0.38 0.42 1.19
CA ALA A 53 -0.62 -0.39 0.00
C ALA A 53 -1.68 -1.48 0.21
N ALA A 54 -2.22 -1.96 -0.89
CA ALA A 54 -2.98 -3.19 -0.97
C ALA A 54 -2.45 -4.04 -2.13
N ILE A 55 -2.16 -5.31 -1.86
CA ILE A 55 -1.77 -6.29 -2.87
C ILE A 55 -3.05 -7.05 -3.25
N ALA A 56 -3.44 -6.92 -4.50
CA ALA A 56 -4.66 -7.49 -5.02
C ALA A 56 -4.35 -8.63 -5.99
N HIS A 57 -5.13 -9.70 -5.87
CA HIS A 57 -5.10 -10.81 -6.81
C HIS A 57 -6.04 -10.51 -7.98
N VAL A 58 -5.56 -10.82 -9.17
CA VAL A 58 -6.37 -11.04 -10.37
C VAL A 58 -6.00 -12.42 -10.92
N PRO A 59 -6.85 -13.11 -11.69
CA PRO A 59 -6.57 -14.48 -12.10
C PRO A 59 -5.17 -14.66 -12.72
N GLY A 60 -4.31 -15.40 -12.01
CA GLY A 60 -2.93 -15.71 -12.45
C GLY A 60 -1.92 -14.58 -12.28
N HIS A 61 -2.26 -13.49 -11.59
CA HIS A 61 -1.38 -12.33 -11.44
C HIS A 61 -1.65 -11.50 -10.18
N TYR A 62 -0.65 -10.74 -9.72
CA TYR A 62 -0.82 -9.80 -8.61
C TYR A 62 -0.56 -8.37 -9.05
N LEU A 63 -1.41 -7.47 -8.56
CA LEU A 63 -1.29 -6.03 -8.74
C LEU A 63 -1.04 -5.39 -7.37
N THR A 64 -0.21 -4.35 -7.33
CA THR A 64 -0.04 -3.56 -6.11
C THR A 64 -0.67 -2.18 -6.29
N TYR A 65 -1.53 -1.82 -5.36
CA TYR A 65 -2.09 -0.48 -5.25
C TYR A 65 -1.37 0.24 -4.11
N VAL A 66 -0.75 1.39 -4.40
CA VAL A 66 0.05 2.16 -3.44
C VAL A 66 -0.63 3.49 -3.18
N LEU A 67 -0.85 3.82 -1.90
CA LEU A 67 -1.34 5.13 -1.48
C LEU A 67 -0.14 6.06 -1.21
N ARG A 68 -0.04 7.14 -1.97
CA ARG A 68 0.98 8.17 -1.75
C ARG A 68 0.55 9.14 -0.65
N LEU A 69 1.51 9.83 -0.04
CA LEU A 69 1.25 10.85 0.99
C LEU A 69 0.41 12.02 0.48
N SER A 70 0.41 12.27 -0.84
CA SER A 70 -0.50 13.21 -1.51
C SER A 70 -1.97 12.80 -1.49
N GLY A 71 -2.27 11.56 -1.08
CA GLY A 71 -3.60 10.95 -1.15
C GLY A 71 -3.91 10.31 -2.51
N SER A 72 -3.00 10.37 -3.48
CA SER A 72 -3.19 9.72 -4.79
C SER A 72 -2.86 8.24 -4.74
N TRP A 73 -3.64 7.44 -5.48
CA TRP A 73 -3.39 6.01 -5.65
C TRP A 73 -2.65 5.72 -6.94
N GLU A 74 -1.69 4.81 -6.85
CA GLU A 74 -0.96 4.27 -7.98
C GLU A 74 -1.19 2.76 -8.09
N GLN A 75 -1.42 2.28 -9.30
CA GLN A 75 -1.40 0.86 -9.63
C GLN A 75 -0.05 0.50 -10.25
N HIS A 76 0.60 -0.47 -9.65
CA HIS A 76 1.86 -1.07 -10.07
C HIS A 76 1.54 -2.45 -10.64
N ASN A 77 1.70 -2.57 -11.96
CA ASN A 77 1.56 -3.80 -12.72
C ASN A 77 2.89 -4.03 -13.45
N ASP A 78 3.65 -5.04 -13.03
CA ASP A 78 4.93 -5.44 -13.63
C ASP A 78 4.81 -5.91 -15.09
N LEU A 79 3.62 -6.33 -15.53
CA LEU A 79 3.33 -6.60 -16.95
C LEU A 79 3.21 -5.32 -17.79
N GLU A 80 3.13 -4.15 -17.15
CA GLU A 80 3.02 -2.87 -17.82
C GLU A 80 4.30 -2.03 -17.61
N LYS A 81 4.72 -1.31 -18.67
CA LYS A 81 5.93 -0.47 -18.60
C LYS A 81 5.79 0.76 -17.71
N LYS A 82 4.57 1.15 -17.33
CA LYS A 82 4.30 2.41 -16.62
C LYS A 82 3.36 2.17 -15.45
N VAL A 83 3.68 2.82 -14.33
CA VAL A 83 2.77 2.98 -13.19
C VAL A 83 1.60 3.86 -13.60
N LYS A 84 0.38 3.47 -13.21
CA LYS A 84 -0.86 4.21 -13.51
C LYS A 84 -1.39 4.89 -12.26
N ASN A 85 -1.82 6.14 -12.36
CA ASN A 85 -2.65 6.74 -11.32
C ASN A 85 -4.09 6.22 -11.45
N VAL A 86 -4.71 5.88 -10.33
CA VAL A 86 -6.08 5.33 -10.30
C VAL A 86 -6.97 6.08 -9.32
N SER A 87 -8.27 6.07 -9.57
CA SER A 87 -9.27 6.67 -8.66
C SER A 87 -9.68 5.65 -7.62
N ASP A 88 -9.67 6.04 -6.35
CA ASP A 88 -10.08 5.15 -5.25
C ASP A 88 -11.57 4.81 -5.25
N LYS A 89 -12.41 5.71 -5.77
CA LYS A 89 -13.87 5.53 -5.85
C LYS A 89 -14.31 4.49 -6.86
N ASN A 90 -13.53 4.31 -7.93
CA ASN A 90 -13.91 3.47 -9.09
C ASN A 90 -13.01 2.24 -9.26
N THR A 91 -12.07 2.01 -8.34
CA THR A 91 -11.16 0.87 -8.42
C THR A 91 -11.58 -0.19 -7.42
N LEU A 92 -12.31 -1.20 -7.92
CA LEU A 92 -12.65 -2.41 -7.19
C LEU A 92 -11.45 -3.36 -7.21
N ILE A 93 -11.08 -3.91 -6.06
CA ILE A 93 -9.94 -4.82 -5.91
C ILE A 93 -10.35 -6.08 -5.15
N THR A 94 -9.57 -7.14 -5.31
CA THR A 94 -9.63 -8.36 -4.50
C THR A 94 -8.35 -8.40 -3.65
N PRO A 95 -8.28 -7.71 -2.50
CA PRO A 95 -7.05 -7.62 -1.72
C PRO A 95 -6.77 -8.95 -1.02
N HIS A 96 -5.53 -9.43 -1.14
CA HIS A 96 -5.03 -10.55 -0.33
C HIS A 96 -4.18 -10.03 0.83
N ILE A 97 -3.45 -8.92 0.65
CA ILE A 97 -2.64 -8.31 1.71
C ILE A 97 -2.90 -6.81 1.74
N ILE A 98 -3.10 -6.27 2.94
CA ILE A 98 -3.17 -4.82 3.17
C ILE A 98 -2.01 -4.42 4.08
N MET A 99 -1.32 -3.34 3.71
CA MET A 99 -0.12 -2.89 4.39
C MET A 99 -0.33 -1.53 5.05
N TYR A 100 0.10 -1.44 6.30
CA TYR A 100 0.16 -0.19 7.04
C TYR A 100 1.56 0.06 7.59
N ILE A 101 1.90 1.34 7.74
CA ILE A 101 3.14 1.75 8.37
C ILE A 101 2.84 2.68 9.54
N LYS A 102 3.60 2.54 10.61
CA LYS A 102 3.55 3.48 11.73
C LYS A 102 3.82 4.89 11.22
N TYR A 103 2.91 5.82 11.55
CA TYR A 103 3.07 7.23 11.24
C TYR A 103 4.04 7.88 12.23
#